data_AF-A0A6C0DGC5-F1
#
_entry.id   AF-A0A6C0DGC5-F1
#
_cell.length_a   1.000
_cell.length_b   1.000
_cell.length_c   1.000
_cell.angle_alpha   90.00
_cell.angle_beta   90.00
_cell.angle_gamma   90.00
#
_symmetry.space_group_name_H-M   'P 1'
#
loop_
_entity.id
_entity.type
_entity.pdbx_description
1 polymer ?
#
loop_
_entity_poly.entity_id
_entity_poly.type
_entity_poly.pdbx_seq_one_letter_code
_entity_poly.pdbx_strand_id
1 'polypeptide(L)'
;MWLSNIFSLFFSFVSAFFIKKVVEHDYISQNSFIHNFIELYNYIFLQNFYTYNDVELFYQYMNTVNNNLVDFVKEKCSFLLLKNDETPQTPEAIVEKIPEKYEDKYLDIYKKTDSIVCTDEKIEGLKNTILMENTPLGNVIMYYDKSRETFIYYSDSNIPYRYLEVISRKYVVMNNCKQIHVDMEQEIKEAEEKLEQKRQDEEEKKKQLEELERQKPEENQSITKKDVFAKLKKYNTNTSLKSSGIPTDKKSVSKKNIQESDKPLILKEKANRYSCEGKLMNFSFLKKVDKKVVDKRYAMNFSDFKKMIGMSQKK
;
A
#
# COMPACT_ATOMS: atom_id res chain seq x y z
N MET A 1 28.98 6.98 -44.19
CA MET A 1 28.16 8.21 -44.34
C MET A 1 26.65 7.95 -44.37
N TRP A 2 26.15 6.90 -45.06
CA TRP A 2 24.71 6.56 -45.03
C TRP A 2 24.22 5.96 -43.70
N LEU A 3 25.04 5.14 -43.04
CA LEU A 3 24.71 4.53 -41.74
C LEU A 3 24.64 5.55 -40.60
N SER A 4 25.45 6.62 -40.63
CA SER A 4 25.40 7.67 -39.59
C SER A 4 24.12 8.51 -39.67
N ASN A 5 23.59 8.75 -40.88
CA ASN A 5 22.36 9.52 -41.07
C ASN A 5 21.12 8.72 -40.64
N ILE A 6 21.09 7.42 -40.90
CA ILE A 6 20.02 6.52 -40.44
C ILE A 6 20.05 6.41 -38.90
N PHE A 7 21.24 6.37 -38.31
CA PHE A 7 21.40 6.30 -36.86
C PHE A 7 21.02 7.61 -36.17
N SER A 8 21.34 8.76 -36.75
CA SER A 8 20.90 10.09 -36.28
C SER A 8 19.38 10.22 -36.29
N LEU A 9 18.71 9.67 -37.33
CA LEU A 9 17.26 9.63 -37.41
C LEU A 9 16.66 8.72 -36.32
N PHE A 10 17.21 7.52 -36.13
CA PHE A 10 16.78 6.63 -35.04
C PHE A 10 16.98 7.27 -33.65
N PHE A 11 18.11 7.94 -33.43
CA PHE A 11 18.42 8.66 -32.20
C PHE A 11 17.45 9.82 -31.94
N SER A 12 17.09 10.57 -32.99
CA SER A 12 16.09 11.64 -32.90
C SER A 12 14.69 11.10 -32.58
N PHE A 13 14.31 9.96 -33.13
CA PHE A 13 12.99 9.35 -32.89
C PHE A 13 12.88 8.75 -31.49
N VAL A 14 13.93 8.07 -31.02
CA VAL A 14 13.97 7.48 -29.67
C VAL A 14 14.00 8.58 -28.61
N SER A 15 14.84 9.60 -28.77
CA SER A 15 14.87 10.74 -27.85
C SER A 15 13.54 11.50 -27.83
N ALA A 16 12.90 11.76 -28.98
CA ALA A 16 11.59 12.38 -29.04
C ALA A 16 10.47 11.53 -28.41
N PHE A 17 10.50 10.20 -28.61
CA PHE A 17 9.55 9.28 -27.98
C PHE A 17 9.67 9.28 -26.45
N PHE A 18 10.91 9.31 -25.94
CA PHE A 18 11.15 9.37 -24.49
C PHE A 18 10.79 10.72 -23.89
N ILE A 19 11.11 11.84 -24.56
CA ILE A 19 10.66 13.18 -24.14
C ILE A 19 9.12 13.22 -24.09
N LYS A 20 8.43 12.68 -25.10
CA LYS A 20 6.96 12.59 -25.11
C LYS A 20 6.43 11.76 -23.93
N LYS A 21 7.03 10.61 -23.64
CA LYS A 21 6.66 9.76 -22.48
C LYS A 21 6.92 10.42 -21.12
N VAL A 22 7.97 11.23 -21.00
CA VAL A 22 8.31 12.00 -19.80
C VAL A 22 7.37 13.19 -19.62
N VAL A 23 6.88 13.78 -20.72
CA VAL A 23 5.89 14.85 -20.69
C VAL A 23 4.47 14.32 -20.43
N GLU A 24 4.12 13.12 -20.92
CA GLU A 24 2.80 12.52 -20.75
C GLU A 24 2.58 11.86 -19.38
N HIS A 25 3.65 11.47 -18.68
CA HIS A 25 3.59 10.96 -17.32
C HIS A 25 4.42 11.87 -16.43
N ASP A 26 3.78 12.65 -15.55
CA ASP A 26 4.36 13.55 -14.55
C ASP A 26 5.39 12.86 -13.60
N TYR A 27 6.55 12.47 -14.12
CA TYR A 27 7.70 12.00 -13.35
C TYR A 27 8.65 13.16 -13.07
N ILE A 28 8.10 14.23 -12.45
CA ILE A 28 8.90 15.28 -11.82
C ILE A 28 9.19 14.85 -10.38
N SER A 29 9.99 13.80 -10.23
CA SER A 29 10.74 13.54 -8.99
C SER A 29 11.71 12.39 -9.22
N GLN A 30 12.85 12.70 -9.81
CA GLN A 30 14.17 12.32 -9.29
C GLN A 30 15.24 12.75 -10.31
N ASN A 31 15.85 13.92 -10.06
CA ASN A 31 17.06 14.37 -10.77
C ASN A 31 18.16 13.29 -10.79
N SER A 32 18.19 12.40 -9.78
CA SER A 32 19.15 11.30 -9.67
C SER A 32 18.93 10.18 -10.69
N PHE A 33 17.70 9.93 -11.15
CA PHE A 33 17.42 8.80 -12.05
C PHE A 33 17.87 9.10 -13.49
N ILE A 34 17.71 10.36 -13.91
CA ILE A 34 18.12 10.83 -15.24
C ILE A 34 19.65 10.85 -15.35
N HIS A 35 20.35 11.38 -14.35
CA HIS A 35 21.82 11.40 -14.34
C HIS A 35 22.44 10.00 -14.36
N ASN A 36 21.98 9.08 -13.51
CA ASN A 36 22.51 7.71 -13.45
C ASN A 36 22.24 6.92 -14.73
N PHE A 37 21.12 7.19 -15.42
CA PHE A 37 20.78 6.52 -16.68
C PHE A 37 21.63 7.03 -17.86
N ILE A 38 21.90 8.34 -17.91
CA ILE A 38 22.80 8.93 -18.90
C ILE A 38 24.22 8.37 -18.75
N GLU A 39 24.71 8.25 -17.52
CA GLU A 39 26.05 7.67 -17.26
C GLU A 39 26.14 6.19 -17.64
N LEU A 40 25.13 5.38 -17.31
CA LEU A 40 25.09 3.97 -17.68
C LEU A 40 24.99 3.77 -19.19
N TYR A 41 24.21 4.61 -19.89
CA TYR A 41 24.08 4.58 -21.34
C TYR A 41 25.40 4.97 -22.03
N ASN A 42 26.05 6.03 -21.55
CA ASN A 42 27.37 6.45 -22.05
C ASN A 42 28.42 5.36 -21.85
N TYR A 43 28.41 4.70 -20.69
CA TYR A 43 29.35 3.62 -20.36
C TYR A 43 29.16 2.39 -21.26
N ILE A 44 27.92 1.94 -21.46
CA ILE A 44 27.61 0.79 -22.33
C ILE A 44 27.91 1.09 -23.80
N PHE A 45 27.75 2.35 -24.23
CA PHE A 45 28.04 2.77 -25.60
C PHE A 45 29.55 2.85 -25.87
N LEU A 46 30.34 3.37 -24.92
CA LEU A 46 31.81 3.42 -24.99
C LEU A 46 32.46 2.03 -25.05
N GLN A 47 31.86 1.03 -24.39
CA GLN A 47 32.43 -0.31 -24.32
C GLN A 47 32.28 -1.13 -25.61
N ASN A 48 31.36 -0.73 -26.50
CA ASN A 48 30.98 -1.54 -27.67
C ASN A 48 31.42 -0.96 -29.02
N PHE A 49 31.90 0.29 -29.10
CA PHE A 49 32.22 0.93 -30.38
C PHE A 49 33.43 1.89 -30.35
N TYR A 50 34.57 1.36 -30.83
CA TYR A 50 35.70 2.00 -31.54
C TYR A 50 36.91 2.64 -30.82
N THR A 51 37.99 2.68 -31.60
CA THR A 51 39.42 2.95 -31.35
C THR A 51 39.77 4.36 -30.85
N TYR A 52 40.93 4.44 -30.19
CA TYR A 52 41.46 5.53 -29.34
C TYR A 52 41.39 6.98 -29.85
N ASN A 53 41.21 7.25 -31.15
CA ASN A 53 41.32 8.61 -31.71
C ASN A 53 40.00 9.39 -31.86
N ASP A 54 38.82 8.76 -31.76
CA ASP A 54 37.53 9.46 -31.97
C ASP A 54 36.80 9.82 -30.66
N VAL A 55 37.42 9.53 -29.51
CA VAL A 55 36.81 9.66 -28.18
C VAL A 55 36.64 11.13 -27.77
N GLU A 56 37.64 11.97 -28.03
CA GLU A 56 37.64 13.38 -27.59
C GLU A 56 36.63 14.23 -28.37
N LEU A 57 36.52 14.02 -29.68
CA LEU A 57 35.54 14.69 -30.54
C LEU A 57 34.10 14.30 -30.16
N PHE A 58 33.90 13.02 -29.80
CA PHE A 58 32.62 12.54 -29.30
C PHE A 58 32.25 13.15 -27.94
N TYR A 59 33.19 13.23 -27.00
CA TYR A 59 32.94 13.88 -25.70
C TYR A 59 32.55 15.35 -25.84
N GLN A 60 33.21 16.09 -26.75
CA GLN A 60 32.86 17.48 -27.03
C GLN A 60 31.46 17.61 -27.66
N TYR A 61 31.13 16.74 -28.62
CA TYR A 61 29.81 16.70 -29.24
C TYR A 61 28.71 16.37 -28.21
N MET A 62 28.91 15.34 -27.38
CA MET A 62 27.96 14.92 -26.36
C MET A 62 27.76 15.99 -25.27
N ASN A 63 28.82 16.66 -24.81
CA ASN A 63 28.69 17.78 -23.88
C ASN A 63 27.87 18.92 -24.49
N THR A 64 28.07 19.22 -25.76
CA THR A 64 27.33 20.29 -26.46
C THR A 64 25.84 19.92 -26.57
N VAL A 65 25.53 18.69 -26.98
CA VAL A 65 24.13 18.21 -27.08
C VAL A 65 23.45 18.15 -25.71
N ASN A 66 24.16 17.71 -24.67
CA ASN A 66 23.63 17.65 -23.31
C ASN A 66 23.34 19.03 -22.74
N ASN A 67 24.24 20.00 -22.95
CA ASN A 67 24.01 21.38 -22.50
C ASN A 67 22.82 22.01 -23.22
N ASN A 68 22.72 21.84 -24.54
CA ASN A 68 21.57 22.31 -25.32
C ASN A 68 20.24 21.67 -24.88
N LEU A 69 20.26 20.39 -24.50
CA LEU A 69 19.08 19.69 -23.99
C LEU A 69 18.68 20.22 -22.60
N VAL A 70 19.65 20.46 -21.72
CA VAL A 70 19.41 21.06 -20.39
C VAL A 70 18.85 22.47 -20.52
N ASP A 71 19.38 23.27 -21.46
CA ASP A 71 18.90 24.63 -21.70
C ASP A 71 17.50 24.64 -22.32
N PHE A 72 17.22 23.72 -23.25
CA PHE A 72 15.86 23.53 -23.80
C PHE A 72 14.86 23.12 -22.72
N VAL A 73 15.25 22.23 -21.80
CA VAL A 73 14.40 21.83 -20.67
C VAL A 73 14.21 23.00 -19.71
N LYS A 74 15.24 23.79 -19.41
CA LYS A 74 15.11 25.00 -18.58
C LYS A 74 14.18 26.04 -19.21
N GLU A 75 14.31 26.31 -20.50
CA GLU A 75 13.46 27.26 -21.22
C GLU A 75 12.00 26.79 -21.24
N LYS A 76 11.77 25.49 -21.50
CA LYS A 76 10.41 24.92 -21.55
C LYS A 76 9.78 24.73 -20.17
N CYS A 77 10.57 24.40 -19.14
CA CYS A 77 10.11 24.39 -17.75
C CYS A 77 9.82 25.81 -17.25
N SER A 78 10.60 26.81 -17.66
CA SER A 78 10.31 28.23 -17.39
C SER A 78 9.00 28.67 -18.05
N PHE A 79 8.69 28.19 -19.26
CA PHE A 79 7.43 28.46 -19.94
C PHE A 79 6.22 27.75 -19.31
N LEU A 80 6.42 26.55 -18.75
CA LEU A 80 5.37 25.81 -18.03
C LEU A 80 5.06 26.42 -16.66
N LEU A 81 6.05 27.03 -15.99
CA LEU A 81 5.85 27.72 -14.72
C LEU A 81 5.08 29.06 -14.88
N LEU A 82 5.08 29.67 -16.05
CA LEU A 82 4.40 30.97 -16.29
C LEU A 82 2.89 30.87 -16.55
N LYS A 83 2.33 29.66 -16.75
CA LYS A 83 0.89 29.52 -17.09
C LYS A 83 -0.05 29.29 -15.90
N ASN A 84 0.46 29.21 -14.68
CA ASN A 84 -0.36 28.84 -13.50
C ASN A 84 -0.69 29.99 -12.53
N ASP A 85 -0.31 31.24 -12.83
CA ASP A 85 -0.53 32.35 -11.90
C ASP A 85 -1.49 33.42 -12.45
N GLU A 86 -2.79 33.21 -12.25
CA GLU A 86 -3.72 34.32 -12.02
C GLU A 86 -4.52 34.06 -10.74
N THR A 87 -3.91 34.35 -9.58
CA THR A 87 -4.59 35.02 -8.46
C THR A 87 -3.54 35.78 -7.62
N PRO A 88 -3.84 36.95 -7.02
CA PRO A 88 -2.84 37.94 -6.65
C PRO A 88 -1.99 37.53 -5.43
N GLN A 89 -0.68 37.46 -5.63
CA GLN A 89 0.33 37.17 -4.61
C GLN A 89 0.52 38.37 -3.65
N THR A 90 0.29 38.13 -2.36
CA THR A 90 0.92 38.90 -1.27
C THR A 90 2.28 38.24 -0.96
N PRO A 91 3.34 38.96 -0.58
CA PRO A 91 4.71 38.42 -0.59
C PRO A 91 4.89 37.31 0.47
N GLU A 92 5.03 36.06 0.03
CA GLU A 92 5.29 34.93 0.93
C GLU A 92 6.76 34.93 1.39
N ALA A 93 6.92 35.08 2.70
CA ALA A 93 8.15 34.81 3.43
C ALA A 93 8.63 33.37 3.17
N ILE A 94 9.94 33.16 3.23
CA ILE A 94 10.59 31.85 3.22
C ILE A 94 10.00 31.02 4.38
N VAL A 95 9.03 30.15 4.09
CA VAL A 95 8.51 29.19 5.06
C VAL A 95 9.54 28.08 5.18
N GLU A 96 10.28 28.05 6.30
CA GLU A 96 11.02 26.86 6.72
C GLU A 96 10.08 25.65 6.66
N LYS A 97 10.39 24.67 5.80
CA LYS A 97 9.67 23.39 5.79
C LYS A 97 9.88 22.73 7.14
N ILE A 98 8.89 22.86 8.01
CA ILE A 98 8.77 22.10 9.26
C ILE A 98 8.98 20.63 8.90
N PRO A 99 9.84 19.88 9.60
CA PRO A 99 10.06 18.47 9.30
C PRO A 99 8.74 17.71 9.44
N GLU A 100 8.20 17.26 8.31
CA GLU A 100 6.95 16.51 8.27
C GLU A 100 7.12 15.21 9.07
N LYS A 101 6.17 14.98 9.97
CA LYS A 101 6.12 13.78 10.78
C LYS A 101 5.84 12.58 9.86
N TYR A 102 6.59 11.49 10.03
CA TYR A 102 6.52 10.33 9.11
C TYR A 102 5.11 9.75 8.97
N GLU A 103 4.30 9.80 10.03
CA GLU A 103 2.89 9.35 10.03
C GLU A 103 2.02 10.05 8.99
N ASP A 104 2.34 11.30 8.68
CA ASP A 104 1.49 12.17 7.86
C ASP A 104 1.88 12.05 6.38
N LYS A 105 3.02 11.42 6.11
CA LYS A 105 3.53 11.17 4.76
C LYS A 105 2.47 10.47 3.90
N TYR A 106 2.32 10.96 2.68
CA TYR A 106 1.36 10.48 1.68
C TYR A 106 -0.13 10.64 2.06
N LEU A 107 -0.47 11.21 3.22
CA LEU A 107 -1.87 11.35 3.65
C LEU A 107 -2.66 12.24 2.70
N ASP A 108 -2.11 13.39 2.31
CA ASP A 108 -2.76 14.34 1.40
C ASP A 108 -3.00 13.72 0.03
N ILE A 109 -2.02 12.99 -0.50
CA ILE A 109 -2.11 12.33 -1.80
C ILE A 109 -3.16 11.21 -1.73
N TYR A 110 -3.16 10.42 -0.66
CA TYR A 110 -4.15 9.36 -0.42
C TYR A 110 -5.58 9.92 -0.34
N LYS A 111 -5.76 11.06 0.35
CA LYS A 111 -7.06 11.74 0.45
C LYS A 111 -7.54 12.27 -0.90
N LYS A 112 -6.64 12.85 -1.71
CA LYS A 112 -6.92 13.34 -3.08
C LYS A 112 -7.12 12.24 -4.12
N THR A 113 -6.62 11.03 -3.86
CA THR A 113 -6.73 9.91 -4.80
C THR A 113 -8.16 9.38 -4.82
N ASP A 114 -8.73 9.31 -6.02
CA ASP A 114 -10.07 8.79 -6.24
C ASP A 114 -10.16 7.29 -5.99
N SER A 115 -11.31 6.87 -5.43
CA SER A 115 -11.63 5.47 -5.21
C SER A 115 -12.10 4.83 -6.52
N ILE A 116 -11.14 4.38 -7.34
CA ILE A 116 -11.42 3.59 -8.54
C ILE A 116 -11.66 2.14 -8.14
N VAL A 117 -12.76 1.55 -8.63
CA VAL A 117 -13.03 0.11 -8.47
C VAL A 117 -11.99 -0.67 -9.28
N CYS A 118 -11.13 -1.42 -8.58
CA CYS A 118 -10.15 -2.28 -9.23
C CYS A 118 -10.77 -3.65 -9.53
N THR A 119 -10.55 -4.16 -10.75
CA THR A 119 -10.96 -5.51 -11.14
C THR A 119 -10.27 -6.56 -10.29
N ASP A 120 -10.94 -7.70 -10.11
CA ASP A 120 -10.44 -8.81 -9.29
C ASP A 120 -9.07 -9.32 -9.74
N GLU A 121 -8.81 -9.34 -11.04
CA GLU A 121 -7.53 -9.71 -11.65
C GLU A 121 -6.42 -8.71 -11.31
N LYS A 122 -6.73 -7.41 -11.29
CA LYS A 122 -5.78 -6.36 -10.91
C LYS A 122 -5.36 -6.54 -9.45
N ILE A 123 -6.32 -6.82 -8.56
CA ILE A 123 -6.04 -7.05 -7.14
C ILE A 123 -5.17 -8.30 -6.95
N GLU A 124 -5.47 -9.39 -7.66
CA GLU A 124 -4.67 -10.63 -7.62
C GLU A 124 -3.24 -10.39 -8.15
N GLY A 125 -3.09 -9.47 -9.10
CA GLY A 125 -1.80 -9.03 -9.63
C GLY A 125 -0.94 -8.26 -8.62
N LEU A 126 -1.53 -7.64 -7.59
CA LEU A 126 -0.83 -6.82 -6.60
C LEU A 126 0.23 -7.61 -5.83
N LYS A 127 0.06 -8.91 -5.65
CA LYS A 127 1.08 -9.77 -5.02
C LYS A 127 2.44 -9.73 -5.72
N ASN A 128 2.46 -9.29 -6.99
CA ASN A 128 3.67 -9.15 -7.79
C ASN A 128 4.24 -7.73 -7.76
N THR A 129 3.45 -6.74 -7.31
CA THR A 129 3.91 -5.37 -7.13
C THR A 129 4.48 -5.23 -5.74
N ILE A 130 5.78 -5.06 -5.66
CA ILE A 130 6.52 -4.96 -4.41
C ILE A 130 6.85 -3.49 -4.15
N LEU A 131 6.58 -3.03 -2.94
CA LEU A 131 6.98 -1.72 -2.46
C LEU A 131 8.12 -1.89 -1.47
N MET A 132 9.19 -1.11 -1.64
CA MET A 132 10.25 -0.96 -0.64
C MET A 132 10.21 0.48 -0.12
N GLU A 133 10.14 0.64 1.21
CA GLU A 133 10.11 1.94 1.88
C GLU A 133 11.01 1.94 3.11
N ASN A 134 11.69 3.06 3.34
CA ASN A 134 12.51 3.29 4.51
C ASN A 134 11.65 3.95 5.60
N THR A 135 11.46 3.25 6.71
CA THR A 135 10.84 3.81 7.92
C THR A 135 11.92 4.32 8.88
N PRO A 136 11.57 5.16 9.87
CA PRO A 136 12.51 5.56 10.91
C PRO A 136 13.13 4.40 11.72
N LEU A 137 12.50 3.20 11.71
CA LEU A 137 12.97 2.03 12.46
C LEU A 137 13.66 0.97 11.58
N GLY A 138 13.60 1.12 10.26
CA GLY A 138 14.17 0.15 9.33
C GLY A 138 13.46 0.10 7.98
N ASN A 139 14.05 -0.66 7.06
CA ASN A 139 13.51 -0.84 5.73
C ASN A 139 12.42 -1.90 5.73
N VAL A 140 11.38 -1.66 4.94
CA VAL A 140 10.24 -2.55 4.82
C VAL A 140 10.00 -2.87 3.35
N ILE A 141 9.88 -4.16 3.06
CA ILE A 141 9.34 -4.65 1.79
C ILE A 141 7.89 -5.05 2.04
N MET A 142 6.95 -4.51 1.27
CA MET A 142 5.52 -4.75 1.43
C MET A 142 4.83 -5.05 0.09
N TYR A 143 3.88 -5.97 0.10
CA TYR A 143 2.94 -6.21 -1.01
C TYR A 143 1.58 -6.66 -0.48
N TYR A 144 0.55 -6.62 -1.32
CA TYR A 144 -0.79 -7.06 -0.94
C TYR A 144 -1.10 -8.46 -1.47
N ASP A 145 -1.66 -9.31 -0.61
CA ASP A 145 -2.15 -10.64 -0.97
C ASP A 145 -3.67 -10.70 -0.82
N LYS A 146 -4.34 -10.81 -1.97
CA LYS A 146 -5.80 -10.90 -2.06
C LYS A 146 -6.34 -12.13 -1.35
N SER A 147 -5.67 -13.28 -1.45
CA SER A 147 -6.16 -14.55 -0.90
C SER A 147 -6.31 -14.51 0.63
N ARG A 148 -5.51 -13.68 1.29
CA ARG A 148 -5.51 -13.46 2.74
C ARG A 148 -6.06 -12.10 3.14
N GLU A 149 -6.45 -11.27 2.17
CA GLU A 149 -6.83 -9.87 2.36
C GLU A 149 -5.88 -9.12 3.31
N THR A 150 -4.58 -9.24 3.05
CA THR A 150 -3.53 -8.83 3.98
C THR A 150 -2.36 -8.17 3.27
N PHE A 151 -1.86 -7.09 3.87
CA PHE A 151 -0.55 -6.53 3.54
C PHE A 151 0.55 -7.38 4.18
N ILE A 152 1.29 -8.07 3.33
CA ILE A 152 2.44 -8.87 3.75
C ILE A 152 3.65 -7.96 3.75
N TYR A 153 4.44 -8.03 4.82
CA TYR A 153 5.68 -7.29 4.89
C TYR A 153 6.84 -8.10 5.44
N TYR A 154 8.04 -7.65 5.10
CA TYR A 154 9.32 -8.17 5.57
C TYR A 154 10.12 -7.00 6.13
N SER A 155 10.72 -7.19 7.30
CA SER A 155 11.54 -6.19 7.97
C SER A 155 12.48 -6.87 8.96
N ASP A 156 13.68 -6.31 9.12
CA ASP A 156 14.63 -6.79 10.13
C ASP A 156 14.28 -6.29 11.55
N SER A 157 13.59 -5.14 11.61
CA SER A 157 13.11 -4.51 12.84
C SER A 157 11.61 -4.75 13.04
N ASN A 158 11.14 -4.69 14.29
CA ASN A 158 9.72 -4.72 14.58
C ASN A 158 9.09 -3.35 14.25
N ILE A 159 8.24 -3.31 13.22
CA ILE A 159 7.64 -2.08 12.71
C ILE A 159 6.25 -1.89 13.32
N PRO A 160 5.98 -0.77 14.01
CA PRO A 160 4.67 -0.49 14.58
C PRO A 160 3.64 -0.17 13.50
N TYR A 161 2.37 -0.47 13.78
CA TYR A 161 1.26 -0.26 12.83
C TYR A 161 1.16 1.17 12.30
N ARG A 162 1.49 2.19 13.12
CA ARG A 162 1.53 3.60 12.68
C ARG A 162 2.40 3.83 11.44
N TYR A 163 3.49 3.07 11.28
CA TYR A 163 4.36 3.16 10.11
C TYR A 163 3.91 2.23 8.98
N LEU A 164 3.35 1.06 9.31
CA LEU A 164 2.77 0.16 8.32
C LEU A 164 1.60 0.82 7.58
N GLU A 165 0.81 1.62 8.28
CA GLU A 165 -0.28 2.41 7.68
C GLU A 165 0.21 3.46 6.67
N VAL A 166 1.38 4.05 6.89
CA VAL A 166 1.99 4.98 5.93
C VAL A 166 2.43 4.23 4.68
N ILE A 167 3.02 3.05 4.86
CA ILE A 167 3.50 2.22 3.75
C ILE A 167 2.32 1.67 2.93
N SER A 168 1.25 1.21 3.58
CA SER A 168 0.04 0.74 2.89
C SER A 168 -0.66 1.87 2.14
N ARG A 169 -0.73 3.08 2.71
CA ARG A 169 -1.20 4.28 2.00
C ARG A 169 -0.39 4.54 0.73
N LYS A 170 0.94 4.53 0.83
CA LYS A 170 1.82 4.67 -0.34
C LYS A 170 1.55 3.57 -1.37
N TYR A 171 1.42 2.33 -0.91
CA TYR A 171 1.18 1.17 -1.77
C TYR A 171 -0.09 1.31 -2.59
N VAL A 172 -1.20 1.69 -1.97
CA VAL A 172 -2.49 1.82 -2.68
C VAL A 172 -2.55 3.02 -3.60
N VAL A 173 -1.89 4.12 -3.24
CA VAL A 173 -1.72 5.28 -4.11
C VAL A 173 -0.90 4.89 -5.34
N MET A 174 0.23 4.20 -5.18
CA MET A 174 1.07 3.77 -6.31
C MET A 174 0.38 2.79 -7.25
N ASN A 175 -0.57 1.98 -6.75
CA ASN A 175 -1.30 0.99 -7.55
C ASN A 175 -2.68 1.47 -8.01
N ASN A 176 -3.08 2.69 -7.65
CA ASN A 176 -4.43 3.24 -7.84
C ASN A 176 -5.52 2.24 -7.44
N CYS A 177 -5.39 1.64 -6.26
CA CYS A 177 -6.38 0.70 -5.70
C CYS A 177 -6.68 1.03 -4.25
N LYS A 178 -7.34 2.17 -4.03
CA LYS A 178 -7.74 2.63 -2.70
C LYS A 178 -8.67 1.64 -1.97
N GLN A 179 -9.43 0.84 -2.72
CA GLN A 179 -10.41 -0.12 -2.18
C GLN A 179 -9.84 -1.20 -1.24
N ILE A 180 -8.55 -1.52 -1.33
CA ILE A 180 -7.94 -2.55 -0.46
C ILE A 180 -7.43 -1.98 0.87
N HIS A 181 -7.53 -0.66 1.05
CA HIS A 181 -7.07 0.03 2.24
C HIS A 181 -8.26 0.65 2.97
N VAL A 182 -8.44 0.23 4.22
CA VAL A 182 -9.45 0.77 5.13
C VAL A 182 -8.93 2.07 5.72
N ASP A 183 -9.65 3.17 5.54
CA ASP A 183 -9.37 4.42 6.25
C ASP A 183 -9.99 4.34 7.64
N MET A 184 -9.12 4.24 8.66
CA MET A 184 -9.52 4.09 10.04
C MET A 184 -10.27 5.32 10.58
N GLU A 185 -10.01 6.52 10.07
CA GLU A 185 -10.74 7.73 10.49
C GLU A 185 -12.17 7.70 9.97
N GLN A 186 -12.36 7.24 8.73
CA GLN A 186 -13.70 7.10 8.13
C GLN A 186 -14.48 5.97 8.80
N GLU A 187 -13.84 4.81 9.03
CA GLU A 187 -14.47 3.67 9.70
C GLU A 187 -14.97 4.02 11.11
N ILE A 188 -14.22 4.82 11.87
CA ILE A 188 -14.66 5.27 13.21
C ILE A 188 -15.89 6.17 13.09
N LYS A 189 -15.91 7.14 12.17
CA LYS A 189 -17.04 8.04 11.97
C LYS A 189 -18.30 7.27 11.57
N GLU A 190 -18.18 6.33 10.63
CA GLU A 190 -19.29 5.48 10.21
C GLU A 190 -19.82 4.61 11.37
N ALA A 191 -18.92 4.08 12.20
CA ALA A 191 -19.30 3.30 13.37
C ALA A 191 -20.00 4.16 14.45
N GLU A 192 -19.55 5.41 14.65
CA GLU A 192 -20.19 6.38 15.54
C GLU A 192 -21.61 6.74 15.06
N GLU A 193 -21.76 7.03 13.77
CA GLU A 193 -23.07 7.34 13.16
C GLU A 193 -24.03 6.15 13.25
N LYS A 194 -23.58 4.92 12.95
CA LYS A 194 -24.37 3.69 13.11
C LYS A 194 -24.78 3.46 14.56
N LEU A 195 -23.91 3.76 15.52
CA LEU A 195 -24.23 3.60 16.94
C LEU A 195 -25.30 4.60 17.38
N GLU A 196 -25.20 5.85 16.93
CA GLU A 196 -26.16 6.88 17.26
C GLU A 196 -27.54 6.58 16.65
N GLN A 197 -27.60 6.12 15.40
CA GLN A 197 -28.84 5.66 14.77
C GLN A 197 -29.48 4.52 15.56
N LYS A 198 -28.70 3.52 15.98
CA LYS A 198 -29.23 2.41 16.82
C LYS A 198 -29.79 2.90 18.14
N ARG A 199 -29.16 3.89 18.78
CA ARG A 199 -29.65 4.47 20.03
C ARG A 199 -30.99 5.18 19.84
N GLN A 200 -31.14 5.92 18.75
CA GLN A 200 -32.40 6.60 18.40
C GLN A 200 -33.52 5.58 18.12
N ASP A 201 -33.24 4.55 17.34
CA ASP A 201 -34.19 3.47 17.04
C ASP A 201 -34.63 2.70 18.31
N GLU A 202 -33.70 2.45 19.24
CA GLU A 202 -33.98 1.80 20.52
C GLU A 202 -34.86 2.68 21.43
N GLU A 203 -34.61 3.99 21.48
CA GLU A 203 -35.44 4.94 22.22
C GLU A 203 -36.85 5.04 21.64
N GLU A 204 -36.99 5.07 20.31
CA GLU A 204 -38.30 5.06 19.65
C GLU A 204 -39.07 3.77 19.92
N LYS A 205 -38.42 2.61 19.79
CA LYS A 205 -39.03 1.31 20.13
C LYS A 205 -39.46 1.24 21.58
N LYS A 206 -38.66 1.79 22.51
CA LYS A 206 -39.00 1.82 23.93
C LYS A 206 -40.23 2.70 24.19
N LYS A 207 -40.30 3.89 23.56
CA LYS A 207 -41.48 4.76 23.64
C LYS A 207 -42.74 4.08 23.10
N GLN A 208 -42.64 3.39 21.96
CA GLN A 208 -43.75 2.62 21.38
C GLN A 208 -44.19 1.46 22.30
N LEU A 209 -43.25 0.74 22.93
CA LEU A 209 -43.56 -0.33 23.88
C LEU A 209 -44.27 0.21 25.14
N GLU A 210 -43.79 1.32 25.69
CA GLU A 210 -44.39 1.98 26.86
C GLU A 210 -45.79 2.55 26.55
N GLU A 211 -46.06 2.93 25.29
CA GLU A 211 -47.40 3.35 24.85
C GLU A 211 -48.35 2.15 24.66
N LEU A 212 -47.87 1.04 24.10
CA LEU A 212 -48.61 -0.23 24.00
C LEU A 212 -48.95 -0.84 25.37
N GLU A 213 -48.07 -0.71 26.36
CA GLU A 213 -48.36 -1.15 27.74
C GLU A 213 -49.41 -0.27 28.44
N ARG A 214 -49.45 1.04 28.15
CA ARG A 214 -50.44 1.97 28.71
C ARG A 214 -51.85 1.79 28.14
N GLN A 215 -52.00 1.12 26.99
CA GLN A 215 -53.30 0.86 26.36
C GLN A 215 -53.91 -0.52 26.72
N LYS A 216 -53.21 -1.35 27.52
CA LYS A 216 -53.80 -2.61 28.01
C LYS A 216 -54.77 -2.33 29.16
N PRO A 217 -56.02 -2.86 29.10
CA PRO A 217 -56.96 -2.69 30.20
C PRO A 217 -56.46 -3.41 31.46
N GLU A 218 -56.57 -2.74 32.60
CA GLU A 218 -56.28 -3.29 33.93
C GLU A 218 -57.29 -4.39 34.28
N GLU A 219 -57.01 -5.63 33.91
CA GLU A 219 -57.62 -6.79 34.56
C GLU A 219 -56.76 -7.28 35.73
N ASN A 220 -57.27 -6.94 36.91
CA ASN A 220 -57.06 -7.47 38.26
C ASN A 220 -56.14 -8.70 38.50
N GLN A 221 -55.35 -8.51 39.57
CA GLN A 221 -55.02 -9.48 40.63
C GLN A 221 -53.94 -10.55 40.37
N SER A 222 -52.75 -10.22 40.92
CA SER A 222 -51.88 -11.09 41.72
C SER A 222 -52.13 -12.60 41.69
N ILE A 223 -51.44 -13.31 40.79
CA ILE A 223 -51.00 -14.68 41.06
C ILE A 223 -49.49 -14.70 40.78
N THR A 224 -48.70 -14.71 41.85
CA THR A 224 -47.26 -15.00 41.80
C THR A 224 -47.06 -16.46 41.38
N LYS A 225 -47.17 -16.74 40.07
CA LYS A 225 -46.65 -17.98 39.52
C LYS A 225 -45.13 -17.91 39.64
N LYS A 226 -44.56 -18.80 40.44
CA LYS A 226 -43.11 -18.97 40.58
C LYS A 226 -42.56 -19.25 39.19
N ASP A 227 -41.78 -18.32 38.64
CA ASP A 227 -41.06 -18.53 37.40
C ASP A 227 -40.12 -19.73 37.58
N VAL A 228 -40.33 -20.76 36.77
CA VAL A 228 -39.51 -21.99 36.74
C VAL A 228 -38.15 -21.72 36.07
N PHE A 229 -37.98 -20.55 35.48
CA PHE A 229 -36.74 -20.13 34.84
C PHE A 229 -35.74 -19.61 35.86
N ALA A 230 -34.54 -20.18 35.84
CA ALA A 230 -33.44 -19.74 36.67
C ALA A 230 -33.02 -18.31 36.30
N LYS A 231 -33.13 -17.39 37.25
CA LYS A 231 -32.59 -16.03 37.11
C LYS A 231 -31.07 -16.10 37.16
N LEU A 232 -30.41 -15.93 36.01
CA LEU A 232 -28.94 -15.95 35.93
C LEU A 232 -28.37 -14.83 36.83
N LYS A 233 -27.47 -15.21 37.74
CA LYS A 233 -26.74 -14.27 38.57
C LYS A 233 -25.85 -13.40 37.67
N LYS A 234 -26.05 -12.07 37.70
CA LYS A 234 -25.14 -11.11 37.08
C LYS A 234 -23.86 -11.07 37.90
N TYR A 235 -22.83 -11.78 37.47
CA TYR A 235 -21.48 -11.56 37.97
C TYR A 235 -20.86 -10.43 37.15
N ASN A 236 -20.24 -9.47 37.86
CA ASN A 236 -19.46 -8.33 37.38
C ASN A 236 -19.26 -8.32 35.86
N THR A 237 -20.06 -7.50 35.16
CA THR A 237 -19.85 -7.11 33.76
C THR A 237 -18.66 -6.15 33.66
N ASN A 238 -17.50 -6.56 34.15
CA ASN A 238 -16.24 -5.96 33.77
C ASN A 238 -15.86 -6.63 32.47
N THR A 239 -16.05 -5.91 31.36
CA THR A 239 -15.60 -6.24 30.01
C THR A 239 -14.07 -6.28 29.96
N SER A 240 -13.46 -7.24 30.65
CA SER A 240 -12.11 -7.71 30.33
C SER A 240 -12.27 -8.93 29.46
N LEU A 241 -12.21 -8.73 28.14
CA LEU A 241 -11.95 -9.77 27.15
C LEU A 241 -10.63 -10.47 27.53
N LYS A 242 -10.70 -11.49 28.39
CA LYS A 242 -9.66 -12.52 28.47
C LYS A 242 -9.94 -13.49 27.34
N SER A 243 -9.33 -13.21 26.20
CA SER A 243 -9.20 -14.18 25.11
C SER A 243 -8.58 -15.47 25.63
N SER A 244 -9.31 -16.57 25.43
CA SER A 244 -8.81 -17.91 25.10
C SER A 244 -7.50 -18.37 25.73
N GLY A 245 -7.61 -19.16 26.80
CA GLY A 245 -6.84 -20.39 27.00
C GLY A 245 -5.30 -20.31 26.99
N ILE A 246 -4.69 -19.60 27.93
CA ILE A 246 -3.32 -19.88 28.41
C ILE A 246 -3.27 -19.59 29.91
N PRO A 247 -2.90 -20.55 30.80
CA PRO A 247 -2.63 -20.25 32.19
C PRO A 247 -1.21 -19.66 32.30
N THR A 248 -1.08 -18.40 32.72
CA THR A 248 0.21 -17.84 33.13
C THR A 248 0.19 -17.47 34.60
N ASP A 249 1.19 -17.99 35.29
CA ASP A 249 1.45 -17.81 36.71
C ASP A 249 1.64 -16.34 37.09
N LYS A 250 1.15 -16.04 38.28
CA LYS A 250 1.30 -14.77 38.99
C LYS A 250 2.73 -14.22 38.88
N LYS A 251 2.88 -13.02 38.33
CA LYS A 251 3.81 -12.02 38.85
C LYS A 251 3.34 -10.61 38.50
N SER A 252 3.25 -9.82 39.56
CA SER A 252 2.81 -8.44 39.67
C SER A 252 3.54 -7.47 38.75
N VAL A 253 2.80 -6.62 38.03
CA VAL A 253 3.27 -5.30 37.61
C VAL A 253 2.13 -4.28 37.73
N SER A 254 2.41 -3.25 38.53
CA SER A 254 1.71 -1.99 38.77
C SER A 254 0.50 -1.63 37.89
N LYS A 255 -0.67 -1.48 38.54
CA LYS A 255 -1.81 -0.72 38.02
C LYS A 255 -1.39 0.73 37.77
N LYS A 256 -1.23 1.12 36.50
CA LYS A 256 -1.38 2.53 36.12
C LYS A 256 -2.87 2.79 35.97
N ASN A 257 -3.39 3.70 36.80
CA ASN A 257 -4.75 4.25 36.68
C ASN A 257 -4.87 4.93 35.31
N ILE A 258 -5.59 4.29 34.40
CA ILE A 258 -6.14 4.97 33.22
C ILE A 258 -7.50 5.48 33.68
N GLN A 259 -7.68 6.80 33.67
CA GLN A 259 -8.99 7.40 33.86
C GLN A 259 -9.89 6.88 32.75
N GLU A 260 -10.82 5.99 33.10
CA GLU A 260 -11.91 5.56 32.22
C GLU A 260 -12.76 6.79 31.92
N SER A 261 -12.56 7.38 30.75
CA SER A 261 -13.56 8.26 30.17
C SER A 261 -14.76 7.37 29.80
N ASP A 262 -15.96 7.69 30.32
CA ASP A 262 -17.26 7.06 30.06
C ASP A 262 -17.72 7.16 28.58
N LYS A 263 -16.80 7.04 27.62
CA LYS A 263 -17.10 7.02 26.20
C LYS A 263 -17.52 5.61 25.80
N PRO A 264 -18.63 5.46 25.06
CA PRO A 264 -19.05 4.14 24.59
C PRO A 264 -17.93 3.50 23.76
N LEU A 265 -17.67 2.21 23.98
CA LEU A 265 -16.65 1.45 23.27
C LEU A 265 -17.13 1.24 21.81
N ILE A 266 -16.63 2.05 20.89
CA ILE A 266 -16.93 1.91 19.46
C ILE A 266 -16.16 0.70 18.90
N LEU A 267 -16.90 -0.32 18.48
CA LEU A 267 -16.36 -1.51 17.81
C LEU A 267 -16.22 -1.22 16.31
N LYS A 268 -15.00 -1.34 15.78
CA LYS A 268 -14.73 -1.20 14.34
C LYS A 268 -15.07 -2.49 13.62
N GLU A 269 -15.71 -2.41 12.45
CA GLU A 269 -16.10 -3.60 11.68
C GLU A 269 -14.94 -4.07 10.79
N LYS A 270 -14.20 -3.13 10.20
CA LYS A 270 -13.07 -3.39 9.30
C LYS A 270 -11.78 -2.74 9.80
N ALA A 271 -10.64 -3.35 9.46
CA ALA A 271 -9.32 -2.80 9.71
C ALA A 271 -8.30 -3.40 8.73
N ASN A 272 -7.23 -2.66 8.45
CA ASN A 272 -6.12 -3.18 7.66
C ASN A 272 -5.42 -4.32 8.40
N ARG A 273 -5.20 -5.44 7.71
CA ARG A 273 -4.47 -6.58 8.23
C ARG A 273 -3.03 -6.57 7.71
N TYR A 274 -2.08 -6.71 8.63
CA TYR A 274 -0.66 -6.80 8.32
C TYR A 274 -0.09 -8.13 8.81
N SER A 275 0.79 -8.75 8.02
CA SER A 275 1.49 -9.98 8.42
C SER A 275 2.97 -9.90 8.11
N CYS A 276 3.80 -10.11 9.14
CA CYS A 276 5.25 -10.20 9.00
C CYS A 276 5.62 -11.63 8.59
N GLU A 277 6.21 -11.80 7.41
CA GLU A 277 6.64 -13.11 6.89
C GLU A 277 8.14 -13.38 7.11
N GLY A 278 8.87 -12.41 7.68
CA GLY A 278 10.25 -12.60 8.10
C GLY A 278 11.13 -11.36 7.91
N LYS A 279 12.44 -11.61 7.94
CA LYS A 279 13.47 -10.61 7.69
C LYS A 279 13.60 -10.30 6.21
N LEU A 280 14.27 -9.20 5.87
CA LEU A 280 14.45 -8.79 4.47
C LEU A 280 15.19 -9.85 3.66
N MET A 281 16.16 -10.53 4.28
CA MET A 281 16.92 -11.63 3.67
C MET A 281 16.07 -12.85 3.28
N ASN A 282 14.89 -13.03 3.89
CA ASN A 282 13.98 -14.13 3.57
C ASN A 282 13.12 -13.85 2.32
N PHE A 283 13.09 -12.60 1.86
CA PHE A 283 12.27 -12.21 0.73
C PHE A 283 12.85 -12.70 -0.60
N SER A 284 12.04 -13.40 -1.39
CA SER A 284 12.41 -13.87 -2.72
C SER A 284 11.98 -12.85 -3.77
N PHE A 285 12.91 -11.99 -4.21
CA PHE A 285 12.65 -11.02 -5.29
C PHE A 285 12.25 -11.67 -6.61
N LEU A 286 12.78 -12.87 -6.86
CA LEU A 286 12.46 -13.62 -8.07
C LEU A 286 11.27 -14.53 -7.82
N LYS A 287 10.33 -14.52 -8.77
CA LYS A 287 9.26 -15.52 -8.81
C LYS A 287 9.89 -16.88 -9.04
N LYS A 288 9.59 -17.84 -8.16
CA LYS A 288 9.95 -19.24 -8.38
C LYS A 288 9.19 -19.75 -9.58
N VAL A 289 9.88 -19.94 -10.70
CA VAL A 289 9.29 -20.49 -11.92
C VAL A 289 8.95 -21.95 -11.67
N ASP A 290 7.71 -22.35 -11.99
CA ASP A 290 7.36 -23.76 -11.98
C ASP A 290 8.13 -24.47 -13.10
N LYS A 291 9.13 -25.27 -12.70
CA LYS A 291 10.00 -26.00 -13.63
C LYS A 291 9.21 -26.93 -14.55
N LYS A 292 8.03 -27.36 -14.14
CA LYS A 292 7.12 -28.22 -14.92
C LYS A 292 6.55 -27.50 -16.15
N VAL A 293 6.41 -26.18 -16.08
CA VAL A 293 5.95 -25.35 -17.21
C VAL A 293 7.06 -25.19 -18.25
N VAL A 294 8.32 -25.10 -17.79
CA VAL A 294 9.48 -24.89 -18.67
C VAL A 294 9.90 -26.17 -19.38
N ASP A 295 9.96 -27.30 -18.66
CA ASP A 295 10.25 -28.60 -19.27
C ASP A 295 9.35 -29.68 -18.66
N LYS A 296 8.54 -30.30 -19.53
CA LYS A 296 7.62 -31.39 -19.19
C LYS A 296 8.34 -32.59 -18.58
N ARG A 297 9.64 -32.75 -18.79
CA ARG A 297 10.46 -33.80 -18.15
C ARG A 297 10.48 -33.64 -16.62
N TYR A 298 10.45 -32.42 -16.10
CA TYR A 298 10.34 -32.19 -14.65
C TYR A 298 8.96 -32.56 -14.07
N ALA A 299 7.96 -32.79 -14.93
CA ALA A 299 6.65 -33.27 -14.53
C ALA A 299 6.53 -34.81 -14.56
N MET A 300 7.54 -35.53 -15.08
CA MET A 300 7.49 -36.99 -15.15
C MET A 300 7.66 -37.63 -13.77
N ASN A 301 6.73 -38.52 -13.42
CA ASN A 301 6.80 -39.27 -12.18
C ASN A 301 7.73 -40.49 -12.33
N PHE A 302 8.17 -41.05 -11.21
CA PHE A 302 9.05 -42.22 -11.20
C PHE A 302 8.48 -43.43 -11.98
N SER A 303 7.15 -43.55 -12.02
CA SER A 303 6.44 -44.54 -12.85
C SER A 303 6.69 -44.34 -14.34
N ASP A 304 6.70 -43.10 -14.81
CA ASP A 304 6.90 -42.76 -16.22
C ASP A 304 8.37 -42.97 -16.62
N PHE A 305 9.29 -42.63 -15.70
CA PHE A 305 10.71 -42.94 -15.83
C PHE A 305 10.97 -44.45 -15.97
N LYS A 306 10.36 -45.29 -15.12
CA LYS A 306 10.47 -46.76 -15.23
C LYS A 306 9.94 -47.29 -16.57
N LYS A 307 8.83 -46.73 -17.08
CA LYS A 307 8.29 -47.12 -18.39
C LYS A 307 9.26 -46.78 -19.53
N MET A 308 9.91 -45.61 -19.48
CA MET A 308 10.93 -45.21 -20.47
C MET A 308 12.13 -46.16 -20.49
N ILE A 309 12.65 -46.55 -19.31
CA ILE A 309 13.75 -47.51 -19.23
C ILE A 309 13.32 -48.88 -19.75
N GLY A 310 12.13 -49.36 -19.36
CA GLY A 310 11.61 -50.65 -19.82
C GLY A 310 11.34 -50.72 -21.32
N MET A 311 10.99 -49.60 -21.97
CA MET A 311 10.84 -49.50 -23.43
C MET A 311 12.18 -49.49 -24.16
N SER A 312 13.23 -48.93 -23.56
CA SER A 312 14.57 -48.86 -24.19
C SER A 312 15.31 -50.20 -24.16
N GLN A 313 14.94 -51.13 -23.26
CA GLN A 313 15.55 -52.47 -23.13
C GLN A 313 14.88 -53.53 -24.03
N LYS A 314 13.75 -53.21 -24.67
CA LYS A 314 12.99 -54.12 -25.55
C LYS A 314 13.25 -53.88 -27.04
N LYS A 315 14.26 -53.10 -27.40
CA LYS A 315 14.64 -52.82 -28.80
C LYS A 315 15.89 -53.59 -29.20
#